data_AF-A0A522DBQ0-F1
#
_entry.id   AF-A0A522DBQ0-F1
#
_cell.length_a   1.000
_cell.length_b   1.000
_cell.length_c   1.000
_cell.angle_alpha   90.00
_cell.angle_beta   90.00
_cell.angle_gamma   90.00
#
_symmetry.space_group_name_H-M   'P 1'
#
loop_
_entity.id
_entity.type
_entity.pdbx_description
1 polymer ?
#
loop_
_entity_poly.entity_id
_entity_poly.type
_entity_poly.pdbx_seq_one_letter_code
_entity_poly.pdbx_strand_id
1 'polypeptide(L)'
;MPHRKPLSLSRAFNDAATHPALKFQRDNHLRGIAGRYFIPDGKTAAQYEKAMSRKMHAHVETEMAKRGATEYEYWKTAEDMGLPAFLEKSWDRLVELNPVLKKVKLDRSCVEDVYNAHIGVTSGFNVDDINFFLRQKHVGEGLPALQSHKMPVHGARLDRINAAAESQMYWVASPATAKKIEKRFKRSGRL
;
A
#
# COMPACT_ATOMS: atom_id res chain seq x y z
N MET A 1 -44.42 3.89 -12.58
CA MET A 1 -43.17 3.29 -12.07
C MET A 1 -42.10 4.37 -12.07
N PRO A 2 -41.49 4.74 -10.93
CA PRO A 2 -40.50 5.79 -10.91
C PRO A 2 -39.17 5.27 -11.50
N HIS A 3 -38.72 5.94 -12.55
CA HIS A 3 -37.41 5.73 -13.17
C HIS A 3 -36.31 5.93 -12.11
N ARG A 4 -35.63 4.84 -11.71
CA ARG A 4 -34.39 4.92 -10.96
C ARG A 4 -33.34 5.58 -11.87
N LYS A 5 -32.95 6.81 -11.54
CA LYS A 5 -31.74 7.44 -12.09
C LYS A 5 -30.55 6.50 -11.82
N PRO A 6 -29.62 6.29 -12.77
CA PRO A 6 -28.38 5.58 -12.47
C PRO A 6 -27.64 6.35 -11.37
N LEU A 7 -27.27 5.64 -10.29
CA LEU A 7 -26.37 6.16 -9.28
C LEU A 7 -25.15 6.71 -10.01
N SER A 8 -24.95 8.02 -9.99
CA SER A 8 -23.69 8.60 -10.40
C SER A 8 -22.65 8.01 -9.45
N LEU A 9 -21.84 7.09 -9.96
CA LEU A 9 -20.66 6.58 -9.28
C LEU A 9 -19.73 7.78 -9.12
N SER A 10 -19.86 8.53 -8.02
CA SER A 10 -18.83 9.44 -7.56
C SER A 10 -17.63 8.55 -7.22
N ARG A 11 -16.78 8.33 -8.23
CA ARG A 11 -15.56 7.55 -8.08
C ARG A 11 -14.59 8.41 -7.28
N ALA A 12 -14.56 8.23 -5.97
CA ALA A 12 -13.53 8.82 -5.12
C ALA A 12 -12.20 8.16 -5.48
N PHE A 13 -11.26 8.95 -6.01
CA PHE A 13 -9.87 8.55 -6.09
C PHE A 13 -9.21 8.74 -4.71
N ASN A 14 -8.16 7.97 -4.46
CA ASN A 14 -7.20 8.27 -3.41
C ASN A 14 -6.75 9.74 -3.49
N ASP A 15 -7.07 10.55 -2.47
CA ASP A 15 -6.72 11.97 -2.39
C ASP A 15 -5.28 12.14 -1.85
N ALA A 16 -4.46 12.96 -2.51
CA ALA A 16 -3.08 13.23 -2.14
C ALA A 16 -2.88 13.71 -0.69
N ALA A 17 -3.90 14.27 -0.04
CA ALA A 17 -3.82 14.71 1.36
C ALA A 17 -3.52 13.57 2.35
N THR A 18 -3.87 12.31 2.02
CA THR A 18 -3.78 11.17 2.93
C THR A 18 -2.84 10.05 2.47
N HIS A 19 -2.16 10.21 1.33
CA HIS A 19 -1.41 9.14 0.67
C HIS A 19 0.06 9.51 0.50
N PRO A 20 1.01 8.83 1.16
CA PRO A 20 2.43 9.18 1.11
C PRO A 20 3.01 9.31 -0.30
N ALA A 21 2.71 8.37 -1.19
CA ALA A 21 3.25 8.39 -2.55
C ALA A 21 2.60 9.45 -3.45
N LEU A 22 1.29 9.68 -3.31
CA LEU A 22 0.61 10.74 -4.06
C LEU A 22 1.00 12.12 -3.55
N LYS A 23 1.20 12.28 -2.24
CA LYS A 23 1.72 13.50 -1.62
C LYS A 23 3.12 13.81 -2.15
N PHE A 24 4.06 12.86 -2.06
CA PHE A 24 5.42 13.05 -2.58
C PHE A 24 5.41 13.38 -4.08
N GLN A 25 4.56 12.72 -4.88
CA GLN A 25 4.42 13.01 -6.30
C GLN A 25 3.95 14.45 -6.55
N ARG A 26 2.96 14.93 -5.81
CA ARG A 26 2.42 16.29 -5.92
C ARG A 26 3.48 17.31 -5.50
N ASP A 27 4.05 17.13 -4.32
CA ASP A 27 4.96 18.08 -3.68
C ASP A 27 6.31 18.20 -4.43
N ASN A 28 6.67 17.21 -5.26
CA ASN A 28 7.89 17.26 -6.09
C ASN A 28 7.61 17.45 -7.58
N HIS A 29 6.37 17.81 -7.95
CA HIS A 29 5.95 18.00 -9.35
C HIS A 29 6.25 16.80 -10.26
N LEU A 30 6.21 15.59 -9.70
CA LEU A 30 6.46 14.34 -10.42
C LEU A 30 5.16 13.81 -11.04
N ARG A 31 5.29 12.87 -11.98
CA ARG A 31 4.15 12.15 -12.56
C ARG A 31 4.46 10.67 -12.76
N GLY A 32 3.46 9.84 -12.46
CA GLY A 32 3.48 8.40 -12.72
C GLY A 32 4.42 7.62 -11.79
N ILE A 33 4.66 8.10 -10.57
CA ILE A 33 5.42 7.36 -9.55
C ILE A 33 4.50 6.74 -8.50
N ALA A 34 3.27 7.23 -8.36
CA ALA A 34 2.28 6.72 -7.41
C ALA A 34 1.16 5.94 -8.13
N GLY A 35 0.57 4.98 -7.44
CA GLY A 35 -0.67 4.31 -7.81
C GLY A 35 -1.87 5.23 -7.60
N ARG A 36 -2.84 5.15 -8.51
CA ARG A 36 -4.14 5.82 -8.37
C ARG A 36 -5.20 4.75 -8.47
N TYR A 37 -5.89 4.50 -7.37
CA TYR A 37 -6.84 3.41 -7.26
C TYR A 37 -8.23 3.94 -6.95
N PHE A 38 -9.23 3.28 -7.52
CA PHE A 38 -10.62 3.37 -7.12
C PHE A 38 -10.83 2.48 -5.91
N ILE A 39 -11.35 3.06 -4.83
CA ILE A 39 -11.66 2.33 -3.61
C ILE A 39 -13.13 1.88 -3.65
N PRO A 40 -13.46 0.65 -3.18
CA PRO A 40 -14.82 0.13 -3.21
C PRO A 40 -15.82 1.00 -2.43
N ASP A 41 -17.10 0.91 -2.83
CA ASP A 41 -18.25 1.50 -2.14
C ASP A 41 -18.22 3.03 -1.95
N GLY A 42 -17.45 3.74 -2.79
CA GLY A 42 -17.31 5.20 -2.69
C GLY A 42 -16.57 5.65 -1.42
N LYS A 43 -15.91 4.73 -0.72
CA LYS A 43 -15.10 5.03 0.48
C LYS A 43 -13.86 5.81 0.10
N THR A 44 -13.38 6.65 1.02
CA THR A 44 -11.99 7.13 0.97
C THR A 44 -11.03 6.02 1.37
N ALA A 45 -9.75 6.12 1.00
CA ALA A 45 -8.74 5.15 1.43
C ALA A 45 -8.66 5.03 2.96
N ALA A 46 -8.72 6.16 3.70
CA ALA A 46 -8.73 6.15 5.15
C ALA A 46 -9.97 5.45 5.74
N GLN A 47 -11.15 5.63 5.14
CA GLN A 47 -12.36 4.92 5.56
C GLN A 47 -12.27 3.42 5.29
N TYR A 48 -11.69 3.05 4.14
CA TYR A 48 -11.49 1.67 3.74
C TYR A 48 -10.47 0.97 4.64
N GLU A 49 -9.32 1.62 4.90
CA GLU A 49 -8.32 1.18 5.86
C GLU A 49 -8.92 1.03 7.25
N LYS A 50 -9.61 2.06 7.77
CA LYS A 50 -10.32 1.97 9.06
C LYS A 50 -11.36 0.85 9.11
N ALA A 51 -11.98 0.45 8.00
CA ALA A 51 -12.88 -0.69 7.98
C ALA A 51 -12.12 -2.03 8.08
N MET A 52 -10.98 -2.15 7.38
CA MET A 52 -10.09 -3.31 7.50
C MET A 52 -9.48 -3.39 8.90
N SER A 53 -8.89 -2.30 9.40
CA SER A 53 -8.29 -2.20 10.72
C SER A 53 -9.32 -2.38 11.82
N ARG A 54 -10.59 -1.99 11.68
CA ARG A 54 -11.62 -2.30 12.69
C ARG A 54 -11.93 -3.79 12.74
N LYS A 55 -12.03 -4.47 11.59
CA LYS A 55 -12.18 -5.93 11.57
C LYS A 55 -10.97 -6.63 12.16
N MET A 56 -9.78 -6.05 11.95
CA MET A 56 -8.54 -6.52 12.56
C MET A 56 -8.49 -6.25 14.08
N HIS A 57 -8.68 -5.01 14.53
CA HIS A 57 -8.51 -4.59 15.93
C HIS A 57 -9.64 -5.03 16.85
N ALA A 58 -10.89 -5.09 16.39
CA ALA A 58 -11.98 -5.69 17.18
C ALA A 58 -11.66 -7.15 17.56
N HIS A 59 -10.77 -7.83 16.82
CA HIS A 59 -10.26 -9.16 17.17
C HIS A 59 -9.07 -9.10 18.13
N VAL A 60 -8.14 -8.18 17.90
CA VAL A 60 -6.91 -8.06 18.70
C VAL A 60 -7.21 -7.65 20.14
N GLU A 61 -8.20 -6.79 20.39
CA GLU A 61 -8.60 -6.45 21.76
C GLU A 61 -9.16 -7.66 22.53
N THR A 62 -9.73 -8.65 21.84
CA THR A 62 -10.30 -9.84 22.49
C THR A 62 -9.22 -10.84 22.91
N GLU A 63 -8.11 -10.92 22.17
CA GLU A 63 -7.00 -11.85 22.43
C GLU A 63 -5.80 -11.20 23.12
N MET A 64 -5.45 -9.94 22.82
CA MET A 64 -4.34 -9.24 23.51
C MET A 64 -4.69 -8.77 24.92
N ALA A 65 -5.98 -8.70 25.28
CA ALA A 65 -6.39 -8.61 26.68
C ALA A 65 -5.94 -9.86 27.49
N LYS A 66 -5.64 -10.98 26.82
CA LYS A 66 -5.00 -12.17 27.40
C LYS A 66 -3.49 -12.15 27.09
N ARG A 67 -2.73 -11.41 27.89
CA ARG A 67 -1.29 -11.56 28.16
C ARG A 67 -0.40 -12.12 27.01
N GLY A 68 0.23 -11.23 26.25
CA GLY A 68 1.51 -11.51 25.59
C GLY A 68 1.47 -12.35 24.31
N ALA A 69 0.37 -12.31 23.56
CA ALA A 69 0.24 -13.01 22.28
C ALA A 69 1.37 -12.63 21.29
N THR A 70 1.96 -13.65 20.68
CA THR A 70 2.97 -13.53 19.61
C THR A 70 2.33 -13.10 18.28
N GLU A 71 3.14 -12.58 17.35
CA GLU A 71 2.69 -12.26 15.97
C GLU A 71 2.08 -13.48 15.26
N TYR A 72 2.54 -14.70 15.57
CA TYR A 72 1.96 -15.93 15.04
C TYR A 72 0.53 -16.17 15.57
N GLU A 73 0.32 -16.01 16.88
CA GLU A 73 -1.01 -16.16 17.50
C GLU A 73 -1.98 -15.07 17.03
N TYR A 74 -1.46 -13.88 16.72
CA TYR A 74 -2.23 -12.80 16.09
C TYR A 74 -2.83 -13.23 14.74
N TRP A 75 -2.03 -13.78 13.84
CA TRP A 75 -2.49 -14.14 12.49
C TRP A 75 -3.35 -15.40 12.49
N LYS A 76 -3.05 -16.37 13.35
CA LYS A 76 -3.84 -17.61 13.48
C LYS A 76 -5.28 -17.31 13.96
N THR A 77 -5.45 -16.47 14.97
CA THR A 77 -6.79 -16.07 15.42
C THR A 77 -7.54 -15.26 14.35
N ALA A 78 -6.81 -14.48 13.53
CA ALA A 78 -7.41 -13.77 12.41
C ALA A 78 -7.99 -14.74 11.35
N GLU A 79 -7.30 -15.86 11.08
CA GLU A 79 -7.75 -16.92 10.18
C GLU A 79 -9.05 -17.58 10.65
N ASP A 80 -9.11 -18.00 11.91
CA ASP A 80 -10.26 -18.71 12.50
C ASP A 80 -11.57 -17.91 12.46
N MET A 81 -11.49 -16.59 12.34
CA MET A 81 -12.65 -15.68 12.38
C MET A 81 -13.08 -15.14 11.01
N GLY A 82 -12.52 -15.69 9.92
CA GLY A 82 -12.96 -15.38 8.55
C GLY A 82 -12.40 -14.07 7.97
N LEU A 83 -11.37 -13.50 8.59
CA LEU A 83 -10.60 -12.41 7.98
C LEU A 83 -10.03 -12.78 6.59
N PRO A 84 -9.52 -14.00 6.33
CA PRO A 84 -9.03 -14.38 5.01
C PRO A 84 -10.10 -14.16 3.94
N ALA A 85 -11.30 -14.70 4.14
CA ALA A 85 -12.41 -14.57 3.20
C ALA A 85 -12.84 -13.11 2.97
N PHE A 86 -12.81 -12.27 4.03
CA PHE A 86 -13.08 -10.84 3.88
C PHE A 86 -12.02 -10.15 3.04
N LEU A 87 -10.74 -10.35 3.35
CA LEU A 87 -9.62 -9.72 2.65
C LEU A 87 -9.54 -10.20 1.20
N GLU A 88 -9.75 -11.49 0.93
CA GLU A 88 -9.79 -12.02 -0.43
C GLU A 88 -10.90 -11.37 -1.26
N LYS A 89 -12.14 -11.36 -0.75
CA LYS A 89 -13.27 -10.74 -1.45
C LYS A 89 -13.05 -9.24 -1.67
N SER A 90 -12.45 -8.58 -0.68
CA SER A 90 -12.09 -7.17 -0.73
C SER A 90 -11.02 -6.90 -1.80
N TRP A 91 -10.02 -7.78 -1.91
CA TRP A 91 -8.98 -7.72 -2.93
C TRP A 91 -9.53 -7.94 -4.34
N ASP A 92 -10.39 -8.94 -4.52
CA ASP A 92 -11.02 -9.20 -5.82
C ASP A 92 -11.82 -8.00 -6.31
N ARG A 93 -12.52 -7.32 -5.39
CA ARG A 93 -13.23 -6.08 -5.70
C ARG A 93 -12.27 -4.95 -6.07
N LEU A 94 -11.13 -4.83 -5.39
CA LEU A 94 -10.10 -3.87 -5.76
C LEU A 94 -9.53 -4.14 -7.16
N VAL A 95 -9.28 -5.40 -7.50
CA VAL A 95 -8.75 -5.83 -8.80
C VAL A 95 -9.76 -5.56 -9.92
N GLU A 96 -11.04 -5.81 -9.67
CA GLU A 96 -12.12 -5.51 -10.63
C GLU A 96 -12.17 -4.01 -10.95
N LEU A 97 -12.09 -3.17 -9.92
CA LEU A 97 -12.08 -1.71 -10.08
C LEU A 97 -10.75 -1.19 -10.65
N ASN A 98 -9.65 -1.90 -10.41
CA ASN A 98 -8.29 -1.49 -10.76
C ASN A 98 -7.52 -2.65 -11.43
N PRO A 99 -7.74 -2.92 -12.73
CA PRO A 99 -7.14 -4.08 -13.40
C PRO A 99 -5.61 -4.13 -13.37
N VAL A 100 -4.93 -3.00 -13.13
CA VAL A 100 -3.48 -2.95 -12.95
C VAL A 100 -3.01 -3.78 -11.75
N LEU A 101 -3.86 -3.98 -10.74
CA LEU A 101 -3.55 -4.76 -9.53
C LEU A 101 -3.40 -6.26 -9.80
N LYS A 102 -3.85 -6.77 -10.97
CA LYS A 102 -3.55 -8.14 -11.42
C LYS A 102 -2.04 -8.43 -11.53
N LYS A 103 -1.21 -7.38 -11.59
CA LYS A 103 0.25 -7.46 -11.66
C LYS A 103 0.91 -7.55 -10.28
N VAL A 104 0.14 -7.44 -9.20
CA VAL A 104 0.67 -7.64 -7.85
C VAL A 104 0.93 -9.13 -7.64
N LYS A 105 2.16 -9.48 -7.27
CA LYS A 105 2.60 -10.83 -6.94
C LYS A 105 2.27 -11.08 -5.48
N LEU A 106 1.02 -11.44 -5.25
CA LEU A 106 0.42 -11.64 -3.93
C LEU A 106 0.26 -13.13 -3.65
N ASP A 107 0.76 -13.61 -2.50
CA ASP A 107 0.38 -14.92 -1.99
C ASP A 107 -0.99 -14.82 -1.30
N ARG A 108 -2.03 -15.27 -2.01
CA ARG A 108 -3.41 -15.21 -1.49
C ARG A 108 -3.67 -16.18 -0.33
N SER A 109 -2.82 -17.18 -0.14
CA SER A 109 -2.92 -18.09 1.00
C SER A 109 -2.38 -17.46 2.29
N CYS A 110 -1.60 -16.39 2.18
CA CYS A 110 -1.03 -15.66 3.31
C CYS A 110 -1.89 -14.42 3.61
N VAL A 111 -2.64 -14.46 4.71
CA VAL A 111 -3.55 -13.38 5.15
C VAL A 111 -2.84 -12.03 5.25
N GLU A 112 -1.65 -12.05 5.83
CA GLU A 112 -0.83 -10.88 6.05
C GLU A 112 -0.39 -10.23 4.72
N ASP A 113 -0.09 -11.05 3.72
CA ASP A 113 0.27 -10.62 2.38
C ASP A 113 -0.89 -9.86 1.72
N VAL A 114 -2.09 -10.43 1.82
CA VAL A 114 -3.31 -9.81 1.29
C VAL A 114 -3.57 -8.49 2.01
N TYR A 115 -3.43 -8.46 3.34
CA TYR A 115 -3.57 -7.24 4.13
C TYR A 115 -2.54 -6.16 3.73
N ASN A 116 -1.27 -6.52 3.60
CA ASN A 116 -0.21 -5.59 3.22
C ASN A 116 -0.39 -5.06 1.79
N ALA A 117 -0.90 -5.87 0.87
CA ALA A 117 -1.26 -5.41 -0.47
C ALA A 117 -2.37 -4.34 -0.43
N HIS A 118 -3.37 -4.50 0.46
CA HIS A 118 -4.39 -3.48 0.69
C HIS A 118 -3.79 -2.19 1.25
N ILE A 119 -2.88 -2.28 2.23
CA ILE A 119 -2.17 -1.10 2.77
C ILE A 119 -1.37 -0.39 1.68
N GLY A 120 -0.73 -1.15 0.78
CA GLY A 120 -0.05 -0.56 -0.38
C GLY A 120 -0.99 0.24 -1.28
N VAL A 121 -2.19 -0.29 -1.53
CA VAL A 121 -3.25 0.41 -2.26
C VAL A 121 -3.72 1.67 -1.52
N THR A 122 -4.01 1.59 -0.22
CA THR A 122 -4.45 2.75 0.59
C THR A 122 -3.33 3.75 0.86
N SER A 123 -2.06 3.38 0.67
CA SER A 123 -0.91 4.29 0.72
C SER A 123 -0.61 4.94 -0.64
N GLY A 124 -1.29 4.52 -1.70
CA GLY A 124 -1.07 5.01 -3.07
C GLY A 124 0.23 4.53 -3.69
N PHE A 125 0.81 3.43 -3.20
CA PHE A 125 1.98 2.81 -3.80
C PHE A 125 1.63 2.23 -5.16
N ASN A 126 2.55 2.34 -6.12
CA ASN A 126 2.34 1.69 -7.41
C ASN A 126 2.59 0.16 -7.30
N VAL A 127 2.25 -0.59 -8.35
CA VAL A 127 2.44 -2.06 -8.35
C VAL A 127 3.88 -2.49 -8.07
N ASP A 128 4.87 -1.78 -8.59
CA ASP A 128 6.28 -2.14 -8.39
C ASP A 128 6.68 -1.98 -6.92
N ASP A 129 6.19 -0.94 -6.26
CA ASP A 129 6.44 -0.67 -4.84
C ASP A 129 5.71 -1.67 -3.94
N ILE A 130 4.46 -2.03 -4.26
CA ILE A 130 3.72 -3.08 -3.54
C ILE A 130 4.46 -4.42 -3.66
N ASN A 131 4.86 -4.80 -4.88
CA ASN A 131 5.60 -6.04 -5.12
C ASN A 131 6.96 -6.06 -4.44
N PHE A 132 7.65 -4.93 -4.42
CA PHE A 132 8.93 -4.81 -3.76
C PHE A 132 8.78 -5.02 -2.25
N PHE A 133 7.75 -4.42 -1.63
CA PHE A 133 7.45 -4.62 -0.22
C PHE A 133 7.15 -6.09 0.11
N LEU A 134 6.22 -6.71 -0.62
CA LEU A 134 5.83 -8.11 -0.40
C LEU A 134 7.03 -9.06 -0.57
N ARG A 135 7.84 -8.87 -1.63
CA ARG A 135 9.04 -9.68 -1.86
C ARG A 135 10.02 -9.65 -0.68
N GLN A 136 10.34 -8.46 -0.16
CA GLN A 136 11.32 -8.34 0.94
C GLN A 136 10.86 -9.09 2.20
N LYS A 137 9.55 -9.16 2.42
CA LYS A 137 8.99 -9.98 3.49
C LYS A 137 9.17 -11.47 3.24
N HIS A 138 8.86 -11.98 2.05
CA HIS A 138 8.97 -13.41 1.73
C HIS A 138 10.40 -13.96 1.77
N VAL A 139 11.41 -13.15 1.41
CA VAL A 139 12.82 -13.61 1.46
C VAL A 139 13.41 -13.58 2.87
N GLY A 140 12.59 -13.32 3.91
CA GLY A 140 13.03 -13.25 5.30
C GLY A 140 13.94 -12.06 5.59
N GLU A 141 14.07 -11.13 4.64
CA GLU A 141 14.85 -9.92 4.84
C GLU A 141 14.09 -8.92 5.72
N GLY A 142 12.77 -9.02 5.86
CA GLY A 142 11.98 -8.12 6.69
C GLY A 142 11.63 -6.81 5.98
N LEU A 143 11.11 -5.82 6.71
CA LEU A 143 10.58 -4.59 6.09
C LEU A 143 11.66 -3.84 5.30
N PRO A 144 11.39 -3.34 4.08
CA PRO A 144 12.36 -2.60 3.29
C PRO A 144 13.08 -1.46 4.04
N ALA A 145 12.36 -0.76 4.93
CA ALA A 145 12.91 0.31 5.76
C ALA A 145 14.01 -0.18 6.73
N LEU A 146 13.87 -1.40 7.25
CA LEU A 146 14.85 -2.02 8.16
C LEU A 146 16.05 -2.59 7.40
N GLN A 147 15.93 -2.78 6.08
CA GLN A 147 16.93 -3.43 5.23
C GLN A 147 17.70 -2.46 4.33
N SER A 148 17.49 -1.15 4.47
CA SER A 148 18.16 -0.14 3.66
C SER A 148 19.69 -0.29 3.67
N HIS A 149 20.28 -0.66 4.81
CA HIS A 149 21.72 -0.92 4.97
C HIS A 149 22.22 -2.12 4.15
N LYS A 150 21.37 -3.12 3.86
CA LYS A 150 21.73 -4.28 3.02
C LYS A 150 21.64 -3.99 1.53
N MET A 151 21.07 -2.84 1.15
CA MET A 151 20.98 -2.41 -0.24
C MET A 151 21.75 -1.11 -0.46
N PRO A 152 23.08 -1.05 -0.21
CA PRO A 152 23.82 0.20 -0.10
C PRO A 152 23.70 1.10 -1.33
N VAL A 153 23.71 0.53 -2.54
CA VAL A 153 23.53 1.29 -3.79
C VAL A 153 22.11 1.86 -3.90
N HIS A 154 21.10 1.11 -3.44
CA HIS A 154 19.71 1.56 -3.45
C HIS A 154 19.44 2.59 -2.36
N GLY A 155 19.95 2.36 -1.14
CA GLY A 155 19.91 3.30 -0.02
C GLY A 155 20.54 4.64 -0.42
N ALA A 156 21.78 4.63 -0.94
CA ALA A 156 22.44 5.84 -1.41
C ALA A 156 21.67 6.55 -2.54
N ARG A 157 20.96 5.81 -3.40
CA ARG A 157 20.07 6.43 -4.40
C ARG A 157 18.90 7.12 -3.73
N LEU A 158 18.24 6.49 -2.77
CA LEU A 158 17.12 7.07 -2.04
C LEU A 158 17.56 8.29 -1.21
N ASP A 159 18.74 8.25 -0.61
CA ASP A 159 19.31 9.38 0.13
C ASP A 159 19.53 10.59 -0.77
N ARG A 160 20.10 10.39 -1.98
CA ARG A 160 20.24 11.46 -2.97
C ARG A 160 18.88 12.01 -3.41
N ILE A 161 17.89 11.14 -3.63
CA ILE A 161 16.54 11.56 -3.99
C ILE A 161 15.94 12.41 -2.86
N ASN A 162 16.01 11.96 -1.61
CA ASN A 162 15.47 12.68 -0.46
C ASN A 162 16.18 14.02 -0.23
N ALA A 163 17.50 14.09 -0.44
CA ALA A 163 18.27 15.33 -0.35
C ALA A 163 17.87 16.35 -1.44
N ALA A 164 17.50 15.88 -2.63
CA ALA A 164 17.05 16.73 -3.73
C ALA A 164 15.53 16.98 -3.73
N ALA A 165 14.77 16.33 -2.84
CA ALA A 165 13.31 16.39 -2.77
C ALA A 165 12.83 17.63 -1.99
N GLU A 166 11.69 18.20 -2.39
CA GLU A 166 10.99 19.28 -1.68
C GLU A 166 10.19 18.73 -0.49
N SER A 167 9.92 17.43 -0.50
CA SER A 167 9.26 16.71 0.60
C SER A 167 9.93 15.35 0.78
N GLN A 168 10.07 14.90 2.03
CA GLN A 168 10.66 13.59 2.32
C GLN A 168 9.79 12.44 1.80
N MET A 169 10.46 11.36 1.35
CA MET A 169 9.82 10.10 0.99
C MET A 169 9.59 9.28 2.26
N TYR A 170 8.33 8.97 2.57
CA TYR A 170 7.95 8.20 3.76
C TYR A 170 7.86 6.68 3.52
N TRP A 171 8.41 6.19 2.41
CA TRP A 171 8.50 4.76 2.10
C TRP A 171 9.80 4.45 1.38
N VAL A 172 10.19 3.18 1.35
CA VAL A 172 11.31 2.70 0.54
C VAL A 172 10.77 2.33 -0.84
N ALA A 173 10.93 3.24 -1.80
CA ALA A 173 10.53 2.99 -3.18
C ALA A 173 11.27 1.79 -3.79
N SER A 174 10.60 1.05 -4.67
CA SER A 174 11.23 -0.02 -5.44
C SER A 174 12.39 0.52 -6.29
N PRO A 175 13.37 -0.31 -6.69
CA PRO A 175 14.44 0.11 -7.59
C PRO A 175 13.95 0.77 -8.89
N ALA A 176 12.81 0.29 -9.43
CA ALA A 176 12.18 0.84 -10.62
C ALA A 176 11.64 2.26 -10.38
N THR A 177 10.88 2.44 -9.30
CA THR A 177 10.34 3.76 -8.90
C THR A 177 11.48 4.73 -8.58
N ALA A 178 12.48 4.32 -7.80
CA ALA A 178 13.63 5.15 -7.45
C ALA A 178 14.40 5.61 -8.70
N LYS A 179 14.66 4.71 -9.65
CA LYS A 179 15.30 5.05 -10.94
C LYS A 179 14.49 6.06 -11.74
N LYS A 180 13.15 5.95 -11.70
CA LYS A 180 12.25 6.88 -12.38
C LYS A 180 12.31 8.27 -11.76
N ILE A 181 12.32 8.37 -10.43
CA ILE A 181 12.45 9.63 -9.71
C ILE A 181 13.81 10.28 -9.99
N GLU A 182 14.91 9.53 -9.84
CA GLU A 182 16.27 10.02 -10.10
C GLU A 182 16.39 10.58 -11.54
N LYS A 183 15.86 9.88 -12.54
CA LYS A 183 15.85 10.36 -13.94
C LYS A 183 15.06 11.67 -14.12
N ARG A 184 13.98 11.88 -13.36
CA ARG A 184 13.18 13.10 -13.43
C ARG A 184 13.91 14.27 -12.79
N PHE A 185 14.51 14.06 -11.63
CA PHE A 185 15.30 15.09 -10.94
C PHE A 185 16.53 15.51 -11.75
N LYS A 186 17.24 14.57 -12.39
CA LYS A 186 18.32 14.89 -13.32
C LYS A 186 17.87 15.78 -14.49
N ARG A 187 16.69 15.49 -15.05
CA ARG A 187 16.12 16.27 -16.15
C ARG A 187 15.71 17.69 -15.74
N SER A 188 15.38 17.89 -14.47
CA SER A 188 15.02 19.19 -13.93
C SER A 188 16.20 19.93 -13.27
N GLY A 189 17.43 19.40 -13.36
CA GLY A 189 18.62 20.00 -12.74
C GLY A 189 18.65 19.93 -11.21
N ARG A 190 17.86 19.04 -10.60
CA ARG A 190 17.83 18.81 -9.14
C ARG A 190 18.85 17.77 -8.69
N LEU A 191 19.39 16.97 -9.63
CA LEU A 191 20.39 15.92 -9.46
C LEU A 191 21.35 15.87 -10.66
#